data_AF-A0A7Y2GW70-F1
#
_entry.id   AF-A0A7Y2GW70-F1
#
_cell.length_a   1.000
_cell.length_b   1.000
_cell.length_c   1.000
_cell.angle_alpha   90.00
_cell.angle_beta   90.00
_cell.angle_gamma   90.00
#
_symmetry.space_group_name_H-M   'P 1'
#
loop_
_entity.id
_entity.type
_entity.pdbx_description
1 polymer ?
#
loop_
_entity_poly.entity_id
_entity_poly.type
_entity_poly.pdbx_seq_one_letter_code
_entity_poly.pdbx_strand_id
1 'polypeptide(L)'
;MKKFLFLVIAILMLIALANGAASDDLADEVLSAHGGAKYVEMKSLIVRGSVDITASVVNQAIPATFVTIFAGDKYRLEIDNPFQPFKQVFDGQQTYSSIERGFTLPPINRIGMPLLQKLGSKGFETSDLANKKKRGFRITAPDGYFTDFYISKKTNRVKAYEASYIVNDRDVTTSVEIDKYQEVDGVVIPKKYAQRFDVSQMTVYAEFKAREILVNTQIDDDVFSLE
;
A
#
# COMPACT_ATOMS: atom_id res chain seq x y z
N MET A 1 -0.14 -48.15 -1.32
CA MET A 1 -0.62 -46.81 -1.75
C MET A 1 -0.65 -45.75 -0.63
N LYS A 2 -1.10 -46.05 0.60
CA LYS A 2 -1.17 -45.06 1.70
C LYS A 2 0.19 -44.42 2.11
N LYS A 3 1.31 -45.16 2.08
CA LYS A 3 2.65 -44.64 2.44
C LYS A 3 3.19 -43.59 1.44
N PHE A 4 2.84 -43.69 0.16
CA PHE A 4 3.26 -42.72 -0.86
C PHE A 4 2.51 -41.39 -0.73
N LEU A 5 1.21 -41.43 -0.38
CA LEU A 5 0.40 -40.24 -0.16
C LEU A 5 0.88 -39.43 1.05
N PHE A 6 1.25 -40.09 2.15
CA PHE A 6 1.81 -39.43 3.33
C PHE A 6 3.17 -38.77 3.06
N LEU A 7 4.03 -39.39 2.26
CA LEU A 7 5.32 -38.82 1.89
C LEU A 7 5.16 -37.59 1.00
N VAL A 8 4.23 -37.62 0.04
CA VAL A 8 3.93 -36.49 -0.84
C VAL A 8 3.34 -35.30 -0.06
N ILE A 9 2.43 -35.55 0.88
CA ILE A 9 1.87 -34.51 1.76
C ILE A 9 2.95 -33.91 2.65
N ALA A 10 3.84 -34.72 3.22
CA ALA A 10 4.94 -34.23 4.06
C ALA A 10 5.92 -33.38 3.24
N ILE A 11 6.26 -33.77 2.01
CA ILE A 11 7.11 -32.99 1.12
C ILE A 11 6.44 -31.67 0.72
N LEU A 12 5.14 -31.68 0.40
CA LEU A 12 4.38 -30.46 0.09
C LEU A 12 4.32 -29.50 1.30
N MET A 13 4.14 -30.02 2.52
CA MET A 13 4.20 -29.21 3.74
C MET A 13 5.60 -28.62 3.99
N LEU A 14 6.67 -29.41 3.78
CA LEU A 14 8.04 -28.90 3.94
C LEU A 14 8.38 -27.81 2.92
N ILE A 15 7.92 -27.95 1.67
CA ILE A 15 8.11 -26.94 0.62
C ILE A 15 7.32 -25.66 0.98
N ALA A 16 6.08 -25.78 1.47
CA ALA A 16 5.30 -24.63 1.91
C ALA A 16 5.94 -23.90 3.11
N LEU A 17 6.46 -24.64 4.09
CA LEU A 17 7.16 -24.08 5.26
C LEU A 17 8.47 -23.38 4.90
N ALA A 18 9.26 -23.96 3.97
CA ALA A 18 10.50 -23.36 3.51
C ALA A 18 10.28 -22.09 2.67
N ASN A 19 9.19 -22.02 1.91
CA ASN A 19 8.82 -20.84 1.13
C ASN A 19 8.32 -19.67 2.00
N GLY A 20 7.65 -19.93 3.13
CA GLY A 20 7.25 -18.88 4.08
C GLY A 20 8.45 -18.18 4.72
N ALA A 21 9.40 -18.96 5.26
CA ALA A 21 10.55 -18.45 6.01
C ALA A 21 11.44 -17.47 5.22
N ALA A 22 11.70 -17.74 3.94
CA ALA A 22 12.52 -16.86 3.11
C ALA A 22 11.83 -15.51 2.81
N SER A 23 10.51 -15.53 2.69
CA SER A 23 9.71 -14.32 2.44
C SER A 23 9.58 -13.46 3.70
N ASP A 24 9.46 -14.08 4.87
CA ASP A 24 9.46 -13.41 6.18
C ASP A 24 10.82 -12.72 6.46
N ASP A 25 11.93 -13.43 6.24
CA ASP A 25 13.28 -12.84 6.41
C ASP A 25 13.47 -11.60 5.50
N LEU A 26 13.02 -11.67 4.24
CA LEU A 26 13.09 -10.54 3.33
C LEU A 26 12.17 -9.39 3.75
N ALA A 27 10.98 -9.70 4.27
CA ALA A 27 10.05 -8.69 4.76
C ALA A 27 10.64 -7.94 5.97
N ASP A 28 11.31 -8.64 6.88
CA ASP A 28 11.99 -8.06 8.04
C ASP A 28 13.19 -7.17 7.65
N GLU A 29 14.00 -7.60 6.67
CA GLU A 29 15.06 -6.77 6.09
C GLU A 29 14.50 -5.47 5.51
N VAL A 30 13.37 -5.59 4.80
CA VAL A 30 12.71 -4.47 4.13
C VAL A 30 12.10 -3.52 5.16
N LEU A 31 11.45 -4.04 6.19
CA LEU A 31 10.94 -3.24 7.30
C LEU A 31 12.08 -2.46 7.98
N SER A 32 13.19 -3.14 8.26
CA SER A 32 14.40 -2.52 8.82
C SER A 32 14.93 -1.39 7.93
N ALA A 33 14.94 -1.58 6.61
CA ALA A 33 15.36 -0.56 5.65
C ALA A 33 14.44 0.68 5.58
N HIS A 34 13.23 0.60 6.14
CA HIS A 34 12.28 1.71 6.25
C HIS A 34 12.16 2.31 7.66
N GLY A 35 12.94 1.82 8.63
CA GLY A 35 12.95 2.35 10.01
C GLY A 35 12.67 1.30 11.08
N GLY A 36 12.40 0.05 10.70
CA GLY A 36 12.22 -1.06 11.64
C GLY A 36 11.10 -0.80 12.64
N ALA A 37 11.41 -0.96 13.92
CA ALA A 37 10.48 -0.70 15.03
C ALA A 37 9.83 0.70 14.95
N LYS A 38 10.57 1.74 14.52
CA LYS A 38 10.00 3.09 14.40
C LYS A 38 8.91 3.19 13.33
N TYR A 39 9.02 2.39 12.26
CA TYR A 39 8.00 2.34 11.21
C TYR A 39 6.73 1.65 11.74
N VAL A 40 6.89 0.55 12.50
CA VAL A 40 5.79 -0.21 13.11
C VAL A 40 5.08 0.60 14.20
N GLU A 41 5.84 1.30 15.04
CA GLU A 41 5.34 2.09 16.16
C GLU A 41 4.84 3.49 15.73
N MET A 42 4.90 3.81 14.44
CA MET A 42 4.43 5.08 13.90
C MET A 42 2.94 5.24 14.18
N LYS A 43 2.59 6.23 15.01
CA LYS A 43 1.21 6.51 15.42
C LYS A 43 0.44 7.29 14.37
N SER A 44 1.14 8.18 13.67
CA SER A 44 0.55 9.02 12.64
C SER A 44 1.54 9.36 11.53
N LEU A 45 0.99 9.59 10.35
CA LEU A 45 1.71 10.05 9.17
C LEU A 45 0.84 11.07 8.42
N ILE A 46 1.38 12.26 8.17
CA ILE A 46 0.77 13.28 7.31
C ILE A 46 1.70 13.49 6.13
N VAL A 47 1.18 13.35 4.91
CA VAL A 47 1.88 13.64 3.67
C VAL A 47 1.06 14.63 2.88
N ARG A 48 1.66 15.77 2.50
CA ARG A 48 1.02 16.79 1.67
C ARG A 48 1.91 17.15 0.49
N GLY A 49 1.31 17.44 -0.65
CA GLY A 49 2.09 17.80 -1.83
C GLY A 49 1.27 18.09 -3.07
N SER A 50 1.93 17.98 -4.21
CA SER A 50 1.31 18.09 -5.53
C SER A 50 1.16 16.73 -6.17
N VAL A 51 0.13 16.58 -6.99
CA VAL A 51 -0.08 15.41 -7.83
C VAL A 51 -0.46 15.85 -9.24
N ASP A 52 0.17 15.27 -10.24
CA ASP A 52 -0.18 15.46 -11.65
C ASP A 52 -0.95 14.23 -12.13
N ILE A 53 -2.20 14.40 -12.58
CA ILE A 53 -3.11 13.29 -12.90
C ILE A 53 -3.35 13.23 -14.41
N THR A 54 -3.10 12.08 -15.02
CA THR A 54 -3.40 11.82 -16.43
C THR A 54 -4.33 10.60 -16.53
N ALA A 55 -5.37 10.69 -17.34
CA ALA A 55 -6.25 9.55 -17.60
C ALA A 55 -6.08 9.07 -19.05
N SER A 56 -6.28 7.79 -19.33
CA SER A 56 -6.15 7.24 -20.69
C SER A 56 -7.06 7.92 -21.74
N VAL A 57 -8.12 8.60 -21.29
CA VAL A 57 -9.06 9.36 -22.13
C VAL A 57 -8.74 10.86 -22.21
N VAL A 58 -7.81 11.36 -21.39
CA VAL A 58 -7.39 12.78 -21.33
C VAL A 58 -5.87 12.86 -21.41
N ASN A 59 -5.35 13.32 -22.55
CA ASN A 59 -3.90 13.36 -22.80
C ASN A 59 -3.16 14.51 -22.09
N GLN A 60 -3.86 15.35 -21.33
CA GLN A 60 -3.25 16.46 -20.59
C GLN A 60 -3.25 16.15 -19.10
N ALA A 61 -2.09 16.33 -18.46
CA ALA A 61 -1.97 16.24 -17.02
C ALA A 61 -2.79 17.34 -16.33
N ILE A 62 -3.63 16.94 -15.37
CA ILE A 62 -4.40 17.81 -14.50
C ILE A 62 -3.56 18.03 -13.23
N PRO A 63 -3.04 19.25 -13.01
CA PRO A 63 -2.32 19.56 -11.79
C PRO A 63 -3.31 19.64 -10.62
N ALA A 64 -2.91 19.07 -9.49
CA ALA A 64 -3.70 18.98 -8.29
C ALA A 64 -2.81 19.03 -7.04
N THR A 65 -3.43 19.15 -5.88
CA THR A 65 -2.76 18.91 -4.59
C THR A 65 -3.31 17.67 -3.94
N PHE A 66 -2.55 17.09 -3.02
CA PHE A 66 -3.02 15.96 -2.23
C PHE A 66 -2.66 16.10 -0.77
N VAL A 67 -3.47 15.47 0.07
CA VAL A 67 -3.16 15.19 1.47
C VAL A 67 -3.52 13.74 1.78
N THR A 68 -2.59 13.03 2.40
CA THR A 68 -2.83 11.71 2.96
C THR A 68 -2.48 11.74 4.45
N ILE A 69 -3.41 11.31 5.29
CA ILE A 69 -3.25 11.28 6.73
C ILE A 69 -3.58 9.87 7.22
N PHE A 70 -2.72 9.30 8.05
CA PHE A 70 -2.95 8.06 8.78
C PHE A 70 -2.85 8.32 10.28
N ALA A 71 -3.74 7.71 11.07
CA ALA A 71 -3.64 7.64 12.53
C ALA A 71 -4.18 6.30 13.03
N GLY A 72 -3.28 5.40 13.43
CA GLY A 72 -3.64 4.00 13.68
C GLY A 72 -4.31 3.38 12.44
N ASP A 73 -5.54 2.89 12.61
CA ASP A 73 -6.31 2.34 11.48
C ASP A 73 -7.12 3.40 10.71
N LYS A 74 -7.24 4.64 11.21
CA LYS A 74 -7.97 5.72 10.52
C LYS A 74 -7.14 6.27 9.37
N TYR A 75 -7.81 6.73 8.31
CA TYR A 75 -7.13 7.48 7.25
C TYR A 75 -8.01 8.55 6.61
N ARG A 76 -7.35 9.53 5.99
CA ARG A 76 -7.94 10.53 5.10
C ARG A 76 -7.05 10.66 3.87
N LEU A 77 -7.66 10.64 2.71
CA LEU A 77 -7.02 10.90 1.43
C LEU A 77 -7.84 11.94 0.69
N GLU A 78 -7.22 13.03 0.29
CA GLU A 78 -7.84 14.05 -0.54
C GLU A 78 -6.94 14.39 -1.72
N ILE A 79 -7.57 14.61 -2.86
CA ILE A 79 -6.97 15.14 -4.06
C ILE A 79 -7.82 16.33 -4.47
N ASP A 80 -7.26 17.52 -4.39
CA ASP A 80 -7.94 18.76 -4.75
C ASP A 80 -7.50 19.23 -6.13
N ASN A 81 -8.46 19.31 -7.05
CA ASN A 81 -8.29 19.76 -8.43
C ASN A 81 -9.56 20.49 -8.90
N PRO A 82 -9.45 21.38 -9.89
CA PRO A 82 -10.55 22.28 -10.26
C PRO A 82 -11.72 21.60 -10.99
N PHE A 83 -11.62 20.33 -11.37
CA PHE A 83 -12.63 19.63 -12.16
C PHE A 83 -13.46 18.66 -11.32
N GLN A 84 -12.79 17.83 -10.52
CA GLN A 84 -13.43 16.81 -9.71
C GLN A 84 -12.56 16.49 -8.49
N PRO A 85 -12.69 17.25 -7.39
CA PRO A 85 -11.98 16.93 -6.16
C PRO A 85 -12.42 15.56 -5.62
N PHE A 86 -11.49 14.86 -5.01
CA PHE A 86 -11.69 13.55 -4.42
C PHE A 86 -11.37 13.61 -2.92
N LYS A 87 -12.25 13.04 -2.10
CA LYS A 87 -12.07 12.85 -0.66
C LYS A 87 -12.50 11.44 -0.31
N GLN A 88 -11.66 10.72 0.42
CA GLN A 88 -12.02 9.48 1.08
C GLN A 88 -11.53 9.49 2.52
N VAL A 89 -12.41 9.20 3.45
CA VAL A 89 -12.13 9.19 4.89
C VAL A 89 -12.61 7.88 5.47
N PHE A 90 -11.79 7.26 6.31
CA PHE A 90 -12.14 6.11 7.11
C PHE A 90 -11.88 6.44 8.58
N ASP A 91 -12.95 6.40 9.38
CA ASP A 91 -12.94 6.76 10.79
C ASP A 91 -12.53 5.59 11.72
N GLY A 92 -12.21 4.43 11.15
CA GLY A 92 -11.94 3.18 11.87
C GLY A 92 -13.09 2.16 11.79
N GLN A 93 -14.27 2.58 11.32
CA GLN A 93 -15.46 1.74 11.19
C GLN A 93 -16.13 1.88 9.81
N GLN A 94 -16.27 3.11 9.33
CA GLN A 94 -17.00 3.45 8.11
C GLN A 94 -16.12 4.25 7.17
N THR A 95 -16.32 4.05 5.87
CA THR A 95 -15.62 4.79 4.81
C THR A 95 -16.61 5.73 4.12
N TYR A 96 -16.31 7.02 4.12
CA TYR A 96 -16.92 8.01 3.22
C TYR A 96 -16.04 8.16 1.97
N SER A 97 -16.65 8.23 0.79
CA SER A 97 -15.97 8.56 -0.48
C SER A 97 -16.82 9.58 -1.24
N SER A 98 -16.18 10.64 -1.75
CA SER A 98 -16.85 11.68 -2.55
C SER A 98 -17.11 11.27 -4.01
N ILE A 99 -16.67 10.08 -4.43
CA ILE A 99 -16.92 9.59 -5.80
C ILE A 99 -18.38 9.16 -5.92
N GLU A 100 -19.18 10.03 -6.52
CA GLU A 100 -20.52 9.68 -6.96
C GLU A 100 -20.46 8.52 -7.96
N ARG A 101 -21.33 7.50 -7.79
CA ARG A 101 -21.44 6.25 -8.58
C ARG A 101 -20.65 5.02 -8.09
N GLY A 102 -20.22 5.00 -6.83
CA GLY A 102 -19.91 3.75 -6.12
C GLY A 102 -18.54 3.14 -6.38
N PHE A 103 -17.57 3.92 -6.87
CA PHE A 103 -16.16 3.53 -6.81
C PHE A 103 -15.56 4.04 -5.49
N THR A 104 -15.30 3.12 -4.58
CA THR A 104 -14.61 3.39 -3.31
C THR A 104 -13.21 2.82 -3.45
N LEU A 105 -12.17 3.63 -3.18
CA LEU A 105 -10.82 3.09 -3.05
C LEU A 105 -10.81 2.09 -1.89
N PRO A 106 -9.98 1.05 -1.93
CA PRO A 106 -9.91 0.11 -0.84
C PRO A 106 -9.45 0.87 0.41
N PRO A 107 -9.66 0.32 1.60
CA PRO A 107 -9.01 0.86 2.80
C PRO A 107 -7.50 0.97 2.54
N ILE A 108 -6.99 2.20 2.38
CA ILE A 108 -5.60 2.43 1.94
C ILE A 108 -4.57 2.06 3.01
N ASN A 109 -5.04 1.80 4.25
CA ASN A 109 -4.27 1.19 5.33
C ASN A 109 -4.14 -0.35 5.18
N ARG A 110 -4.82 -0.97 4.20
CA ARG A 110 -4.79 -2.41 3.90
C ARG A 110 -4.03 -2.75 2.62
N ILE A 111 -3.42 -1.77 1.97
CA ILE A 111 -2.62 -1.96 0.75
C ILE A 111 -1.37 -1.07 0.77
N GLY A 112 -0.35 -1.43 -0.01
CA GLY A 112 0.84 -0.60 -0.18
C GLY A 112 1.68 -0.43 1.08
N MET A 113 2.44 0.67 1.16
CA MET A 113 3.41 0.93 2.22
C MET A 113 2.88 0.80 3.67
N PRO A 114 1.63 1.18 4.00
CA PRO A 114 1.06 0.95 5.34
C PRO A 114 1.05 -0.52 5.80
N LEU A 115 0.96 -1.48 4.88
CA LEU A 115 0.98 -2.92 5.25
C LEU A 115 2.29 -3.36 5.90
N LEU A 116 3.40 -2.67 5.67
CA LEU A 116 4.67 -3.01 6.33
C LEU A 116 4.56 -2.87 7.87
N GLN A 117 3.67 -2.03 8.39
CA GLN A 117 3.42 -1.94 9.84
C GLN A 117 2.68 -3.16 10.40
N LYS A 118 2.05 -3.95 9.54
CA LYS A 118 1.24 -5.11 9.91
C LYS A 118 2.02 -6.43 9.79
N LEU A 119 3.30 -6.39 9.44
CA LEU A 119 4.16 -7.58 9.44
C LEU A 119 4.15 -8.26 10.82
N GLY A 120 3.98 -9.59 10.82
CA GLY A 120 3.84 -10.39 12.05
C GLY A 120 2.52 -10.20 12.81
N SER A 121 1.63 -9.30 12.37
CA SER A 121 0.32 -9.12 13.00
C SER A 121 -0.64 -10.26 12.62
N LYS A 122 -1.54 -10.62 13.55
CA LYS A 122 -2.50 -11.70 13.33
C LYS A 122 -3.34 -11.48 12.07
N GLY A 123 -3.36 -12.49 11.19
CA GLY A 123 -4.15 -12.52 9.96
C GLY A 123 -3.51 -11.80 8.77
N PHE A 124 -2.30 -11.25 8.92
CA PHE A 124 -1.48 -10.79 7.80
C PHE A 124 -0.43 -11.85 7.50
N GLU A 125 -0.40 -12.33 6.25
CA GLU A 125 0.47 -13.43 5.84
C GLU A 125 1.49 -12.97 4.80
N THR A 126 2.76 -13.30 5.02
CA THR A 126 3.82 -13.11 4.03
C THR A 126 3.93 -14.34 3.14
N SER A 127 4.23 -14.13 1.86
CA SER A 127 4.55 -15.23 0.93
C SER A 127 5.49 -14.77 -0.19
N ASP A 128 6.09 -15.72 -0.88
CA ASP A 128 6.86 -15.44 -2.10
C ASP A 128 5.99 -14.83 -3.20
N LEU A 129 6.62 -14.01 -4.05
CA LEU A 129 5.99 -13.56 -5.29
C LEU A 129 5.76 -14.73 -6.24
N ALA A 130 4.63 -14.71 -6.95
CA ALA A 130 4.36 -15.66 -8.04
C ALA A 130 5.45 -15.58 -9.14
N ASN A 131 5.95 -14.36 -9.42
CA ASN A 131 7.06 -14.16 -10.33
C ASN A 131 8.42 -14.20 -9.62
N LYS A 132 9.01 -15.41 -9.55
CA LYS A 132 10.31 -15.67 -8.91
C LYS A 132 11.52 -14.94 -9.52
N LYS A 133 11.37 -14.27 -10.67
CA LYS A 133 12.46 -13.45 -11.26
C LYS A 133 12.60 -12.09 -10.59
N LYS A 134 11.54 -11.60 -9.94
CA LYS A 134 11.55 -10.34 -9.19
C LYS A 134 11.92 -10.64 -7.74
N ARG A 135 12.83 -9.85 -7.16
CA ARG A 135 13.08 -9.91 -5.71
C ARG A 135 11.96 -9.18 -4.99
N GLY A 136 11.26 -9.88 -4.11
CA GLY A 136 10.15 -9.32 -3.37
C GLY A 136 9.34 -10.38 -2.66
N PHE A 137 8.27 -9.92 -2.02
CA PHE A 137 7.34 -10.74 -1.26
C PHE A 137 5.94 -10.14 -1.36
N ARG A 138 4.93 -10.95 -1.03
CA ARG A 138 3.54 -10.57 -0.92
C ARG A 138 3.17 -10.44 0.55
N ILE A 139 2.39 -9.43 0.91
CA ILE A 139 1.58 -9.43 2.14
C ILE A 139 0.12 -9.57 1.75
N THR A 140 -0.56 -10.55 2.34
CA THR A 140 -2.01 -10.76 2.21
C THR A 140 -2.69 -10.37 3.52
N ALA A 141 -3.71 -9.51 3.45
CA ALA A 141 -4.53 -9.10 4.57
C ALA A 141 -5.70 -10.08 4.83
N PRO A 142 -6.35 -10.04 6.01
CA PRO A 142 -7.41 -11.01 6.37
C PRO A 142 -8.64 -11.01 5.45
N ASP A 143 -8.87 -9.91 4.73
CA ASP A 143 -9.95 -9.69 3.78
C ASP A 143 -9.61 -10.22 2.36
N GLY A 144 -8.42 -10.81 2.19
CA GLY A 144 -7.95 -11.35 0.91
C GLY A 144 -7.28 -10.32 0.00
N TYR A 145 -7.21 -9.05 0.40
CA TYR A 145 -6.44 -8.04 -0.32
C TYR A 145 -4.95 -8.33 -0.17
N PHE A 146 -4.17 -8.06 -1.20
CA PHE A 146 -2.74 -8.29 -1.12
C PHE A 146 -1.94 -7.19 -1.80
N THR A 147 -0.69 -7.05 -1.36
CA THR A 147 0.32 -6.21 -2.00
C THR A 147 1.58 -7.01 -2.27
N ASP A 148 2.00 -7.03 -3.52
CA ASP A 148 3.28 -7.54 -3.98
C ASP A 148 4.32 -6.42 -3.91
N PHE A 149 5.28 -6.55 -3.00
CA PHE A 149 6.37 -5.60 -2.83
C PHE A 149 7.58 -6.00 -3.65
N TYR A 150 8.10 -5.07 -4.46
CA TYR A 150 9.29 -5.26 -5.27
C TYR A 150 10.47 -4.48 -4.67
N ILE A 151 11.58 -5.18 -4.43
CA ILE A 151 12.65 -4.67 -3.58
C ILE A 151 13.89 -4.28 -4.38
N SER A 152 14.48 -3.14 -4.05
CA SER A 152 15.78 -2.71 -4.54
C SER A 152 16.89 -3.58 -3.96
N LYS A 153 17.71 -4.19 -4.83
CA LYS A 153 18.91 -4.94 -4.40
C LYS A 153 19.98 -4.05 -3.76
N LYS A 154 19.97 -2.74 -4.03
CA LYS A 154 20.98 -1.78 -3.54
C LYS A 154 20.69 -1.30 -2.12
N THR A 155 19.41 -1.14 -1.79
CA THR A 155 18.99 -0.42 -0.57
C THR A 155 18.08 -1.24 0.33
N ASN A 156 17.65 -2.43 -0.10
CA ASN A 156 16.59 -3.21 0.56
C ASN A 156 15.28 -2.44 0.77
N ARG A 157 15.06 -1.34 0.03
CA ARG A 157 13.81 -0.56 0.08
C ARG A 157 12.81 -1.02 -0.99
N VAL A 158 11.53 -0.76 -0.75
CA VAL A 158 10.43 -1.05 -1.68
C VAL A 158 10.53 -0.08 -2.84
N LYS A 159 11.04 -0.51 -3.99
CA LYS A 159 11.13 0.35 -5.18
C LYS A 159 9.82 0.47 -5.95
N ALA A 160 8.94 -0.52 -5.80
CA ALA A 160 7.64 -0.56 -6.43
C ALA A 160 6.74 -1.54 -5.68
N TYR A 161 5.43 -1.43 -5.84
CA TYR A 161 4.49 -2.44 -5.38
C TYR A 161 3.27 -2.51 -6.28
N GLU A 162 2.60 -3.66 -6.29
CA GLU A 162 1.34 -3.90 -6.96
C GLU A 162 0.33 -4.37 -5.91
N ALA A 163 -0.82 -3.71 -5.80
CA ALA A 163 -1.88 -4.12 -4.90
C ALA A 163 -3.11 -4.57 -5.69
N SER A 164 -3.78 -5.62 -5.18
CA SER A 164 -5.01 -6.17 -5.73
C SER A 164 -6.07 -6.26 -4.65
N TYR A 165 -7.28 -5.84 -4.98
CA TYR A 165 -8.41 -5.79 -4.06
C TYR A 165 -9.73 -5.87 -4.84
N ILE A 166 -10.82 -6.19 -4.15
CA ILE A 166 -12.14 -6.35 -4.75
C ILE A 166 -12.97 -5.09 -4.49
N VAL A 167 -13.53 -4.51 -5.54
CA VAL A 167 -14.54 -3.43 -5.48
C VAL A 167 -15.75 -3.85 -6.30
N ASN A 168 -16.94 -3.92 -5.69
CA ASN A 168 -18.18 -4.33 -6.35
C ASN A 168 -18.03 -5.63 -7.16
N ASP A 169 -17.46 -6.67 -6.52
CA ASP A 169 -17.17 -7.98 -7.10
C ASP A 169 -16.22 -7.98 -8.31
N ARG A 170 -15.41 -6.92 -8.46
CA ARG A 170 -14.39 -6.82 -9.51
C ARG A 170 -13.00 -6.66 -8.90
N ASP A 171 -12.04 -7.38 -9.48
CA ASP A 171 -10.63 -7.18 -9.18
C ASP A 171 -10.18 -5.83 -9.72
N VAL A 172 -9.66 -4.99 -8.82
CA VAL A 172 -9.00 -3.73 -9.14
C VAL A 172 -7.54 -3.87 -8.77
N THR A 173 -6.68 -3.41 -9.67
CA THR A 173 -5.24 -3.40 -9.44
C THR A 173 -4.71 -1.97 -9.47
N THR A 174 -3.72 -1.74 -8.62
CA THR A 174 -2.93 -0.52 -8.64
C THR A 174 -1.45 -0.87 -8.58
N SER A 175 -0.63 -0.15 -9.33
CA SER A 175 0.82 -0.28 -9.28
C SER A 175 1.45 1.05 -8.90
N VAL A 176 2.51 1.00 -8.11
CA VAL A 176 3.27 2.16 -7.65
C VAL A 176 4.74 1.96 -7.93
N GLU A 177 5.40 2.99 -8.45
CA GLU A 177 6.84 3.06 -8.62
C GLU A 177 7.40 4.23 -7.81
N ILE A 178 8.36 3.96 -6.93
CA ILE A 178 8.92 4.95 -6.01
C ILE A 178 10.24 5.47 -6.56
N ASP A 179 10.27 6.76 -6.86
CA ASP A 179 11.43 7.48 -7.40
C ASP A 179 12.34 8.02 -6.28
N LYS A 180 11.73 8.60 -5.23
CA LYS A 180 12.49 9.26 -4.16
C LYS A 180 11.89 8.98 -2.80
N TYR A 181 12.77 8.90 -1.80
CA TYR A 181 12.40 8.78 -0.39
C TYR A 181 12.85 10.01 0.39
N GLN A 182 12.26 10.18 1.57
CA GLN A 182 12.71 11.08 2.62
C GLN A 182 12.73 10.31 3.94
N GLU A 183 13.78 10.53 4.71
CA GLU A 183 13.83 10.06 6.10
C GLU A 183 13.30 11.17 7.01
N VAL A 184 12.36 10.83 7.89
CA VAL A 184 11.78 11.71 8.91
C VAL A 184 11.71 10.93 10.21
N ASP A 185 12.35 11.42 11.27
CA ASP A 185 12.41 10.79 12.59
C ASP A 185 12.92 9.33 12.62
N GLY A 186 13.71 8.95 11.60
CA GLY A 186 14.23 7.59 11.42
C GLY A 186 13.28 6.63 10.69
N VAL A 187 12.21 7.17 10.10
CA VAL A 187 11.27 6.46 9.23
C VAL A 187 11.47 6.91 7.79
N VAL A 188 11.57 5.97 6.85
CA VAL A 188 11.80 6.26 5.43
C VAL A 188 10.48 6.20 4.67
N ILE A 189 10.02 7.36 4.17
CA ILE A 189 8.73 7.52 3.50
C ILE A 189 8.94 7.89 2.01
N PRO A 190 8.12 7.37 1.08
CA PRO A 190 8.12 7.83 -0.30
C PRO A 190 7.85 9.35 -0.40
N LYS A 191 8.77 10.09 -1.02
CA LYS A 191 8.65 11.52 -1.31
C LYS A 191 8.15 11.78 -2.73
N LYS A 192 8.54 10.94 -3.67
CA LYS A 192 8.10 11.03 -5.07
C LYS A 192 7.83 9.64 -5.61
N TYR A 193 6.65 9.45 -6.19
CA TYR A 193 6.24 8.18 -6.76
C TYR A 193 5.18 8.38 -7.84
N ALA A 194 5.09 7.44 -8.76
CA ALA A 194 4.02 7.35 -9.73
C ALA A 194 3.08 6.22 -9.33
N GLN A 195 1.77 6.43 -9.47
CA GLN A 195 0.76 5.42 -9.24
C GLN A 195 -0.11 5.26 -10.47
N ARG A 196 -0.35 4.02 -10.85
CA ARG A 196 -1.31 3.64 -11.89
C ARG A 196 -2.50 2.96 -11.23
N PHE A 197 -3.70 3.33 -11.62
CA PHE A 197 -4.96 2.70 -11.26
C PHE A 197 -5.60 2.15 -12.52
N ASP A 198 -5.90 0.86 -12.52
CA ASP A 198 -6.67 0.24 -13.60
C ASP A 198 -8.12 0.09 -13.15
N VAL A 199 -8.94 1.08 -13.51
CA VAL A 199 -10.35 1.20 -13.09
C VAL A 199 -11.25 0.78 -14.26
N SER A 200 -11.44 -0.53 -14.40
CA SER A 200 -12.28 -1.16 -15.43
C SER A 200 -11.96 -0.69 -16.86
N GLN A 201 -12.61 0.36 -17.36
CA GLN A 201 -12.47 0.86 -18.74
C GLN A 201 -11.46 2.00 -18.88
N MET A 202 -10.87 2.46 -17.79
CA MET A 202 -9.94 3.60 -17.77
C MET A 202 -8.70 3.26 -16.96
N THR A 203 -7.54 3.72 -17.43
CA THR A 203 -6.32 3.74 -16.62
C THR A 203 -6.02 5.17 -16.21
N VAL A 204 -5.80 5.38 -14.91
CA VAL A 204 -5.40 6.68 -14.35
C VAL A 204 -3.96 6.59 -13.87
N TYR A 205 -3.15 7.58 -14.24
CA TYR A 205 -1.78 7.76 -13.79
C TYR A 205 -1.72 9.01 -12.91
N ALA A 206 -1.03 8.90 -11.78
CA ALA A 206 -0.88 9.98 -10.83
C ALA A 206 0.59 10.08 -10.39
N GLU A 207 1.23 11.23 -10.62
CA GLU A 207 2.60 11.50 -10.17
C GLU A 207 2.60 12.33 -8.90
N PHE A 208 2.86 11.70 -7.77
CA PHE A 208 2.87 12.33 -6.46
C PHE A 208 4.24 12.90 -6.12
N LYS A 209 4.26 14.13 -5.60
CA LYS A 209 5.45 14.83 -5.12
C LYS A 209 5.14 15.45 -3.75
N ALA A 210 5.56 14.79 -2.68
CA ALA A 210 5.42 15.26 -1.32
C ALA A 210 6.29 16.50 -1.07
N ARG A 211 5.67 17.54 -0.52
CA ARG A 211 6.31 18.78 -0.05
C ARG A 211 6.52 18.76 1.46
N GLU A 212 5.58 18.17 2.18
CA GLU A 212 5.60 18.02 3.63
C GLU A 212 5.35 16.56 4.00
N ILE A 213 6.15 16.03 4.93
CA ILE A 213 5.99 14.71 5.53
C ILE A 213 6.20 14.89 7.03
N LEU A 214 5.17 14.60 7.82
CA LEU A 214 5.20 14.67 9.28
C LEU A 214 4.89 13.29 9.85
N VAL A 215 5.65 12.90 10.87
CA VAL A 215 5.55 11.59 11.54
C VAL A 215 5.22 11.83 13.01
N ASN A 216 4.35 11.02 13.59
CA ASN A 216 3.98 11.08 15.02
C ASN A 216 3.48 12.46 15.49
N THR A 217 2.92 13.26 14.58
CA THR A 217 2.29 14.53 14.89
C THR A 217 0.90 14.28 15.49
N GLN A 218 0.54 15.05 16.51
CA GLN A 218 -0.81 15.02 17.07
C GLN A 218 -1.83 15.41 15.99
N ILE A 219 -2.87 14.59 15.86
CA ILE A 219 -3.96 14.80 14.90
C ILE A 219 -5.24 14.92 15.72
N ASP A 220 -6.01 15.97 15.44
CA ASP A 220 -7.31 16.18 16.06
C ASP A 220 -8.31 15.13 15.53
N ASP A 221 -9.22 14.66 16.39
CA ASP A 221 -10.13 13.58 16.04
C ASP A 221 -11.11 13.94 14.91
N ASP A 222 -11.43 15.24 14.76
CA ASP A 222 -12.32 15.78 13.74
C ASP A 222 -11.74 15.69 12.32
N VAL A 223 -10.43 15.49 12.18
CA VAL A 223 -9.77 15.27 10.89
C VAL A 223 -10.34 14.06 10.15
N PHE A 224 -10.82 13.05 10.89
CA PHE A 224 -11.43 11.83 10.35
C PHE A 224 -12.96 11.85 10.39
N SER A 225 -13.58 13.02 10.59
CA SER A 225 -15.03 13.17 10.45
C SER A 225 -15.46 12.83 9.01
N LEU A 226 -16.58 12.11 8.89
CA LEU A 226 -17.16 11.70 7.61
C LEU A 226 -18.00 12.83 6.96
N GLU A 227 -18.22 13.93 7.69
CA GLU A 227 -18.90 15.13 7.20
C GLU A 227 -18.04 15.95 6.22
#